data_AF-A0A4R0NVP0-F1
#
_entry.id   AF-A0A4R0NVP0-F1
#
_cell.length_a   1.000
_cell.length_b   1.000
_cell.length_c   1.000
_cell.angle_alpha   90.00
_cell.angle_beta   90.00
_cell.angle_gamma   90.00
#
_symmetry.space_group_name_H-M   'P 1'
#
loop_
_entity.id
_entity.type
_entity.pdbx_description
1 polymer ?
#
loop_
_entity_poly.entity_id
_entity_poly.type
_entity_poly.pdbx_seq_one_letter_code
_entity_poly.pdbx_strand_id
1 'polypeptide(L)'
;MGMISRYDPRGGLADFWRVFRRPDPLRWPILAASAMLTGTMLYIFAPATMYAEPARPEITYVTSFAPDRTEEEIAAAIAENQRVQDALRRLEEQRVEERKAIYRSLGRATGLDVDAMEARIRAEEAAAEDARQTGATRALNPATDTASAR
;
A
#
# COMPACT_ATOMS: atom_id res chain seq x y z
N MET A 1 28.15 -26.61 18.18
CA MET A 1 29.63 -26.62 18.03
C MET A 1 30.02 -25.37 17.25
N GLY A 2 30.56 -24.35 17.93
CA GLY A 2 30.74 -23.00 17.36
C GLY A 2 32.01 -22.87 16.51
N MET A 3 31.85 -22.43 15.25
CA MET A 3 32.96 -22.19 14.31
C MET A 3 33.74 -20.88 14.54
N ILE A 4 33.43 -20.12 15.60
CA ILE A 4 33.97 -18.77 15.80
C ILE A 4 35.21 -18.76 16.73
N SER A 5 35.53 -19.89 17.38
CA SER A 5 36.63 -19.98 18.37
C SER A 5 38.04 -20.21 17.78
N ARG A 6 38.22 -20.19 16.45
CA ARG A 6 39.52 -20.44 15.79
C ARG A 6 40.17 -19.21 15.17
N TYR A 7 39.51 -18.05 15.21
CA TYR A 7 40.06 -16.81 14.67
C TYR A 7 40.78 -16.04 15.79
N ASP A 8 42.12 -16.01 15.74
CA ASP A 8 42.96 -15.15 16.58
C ASP A 8 43.40 -13.91 15.78
N PRO A 9 42.63 -12.81 15.83
CA PRO A 9 42.97 -11.59 15.09
C PRO A 9 44.27 -10.95 15.59
N ARG A 10 44.61 -11.13 16.88
CA ARG A 10 45.84 -10.58 17.46
C ARG A 10 47.07 -11.33 16.96
N GLY A 11 46.98 -12.66 16.92
CA GLY A 11 48.01 -13.53 16.33
C GLY A 11 48.23 -13.26 14.84
N GLY A 12 47.16 -13.07 14.08
CA GLY A 12 47.24 -12.73 12.65
C GLY A 12 47.93 -11.39 12.38
N LEU A 13 47.60 -10.34 13.14
CA LEU A 13 48.28 -9.04 13.03
C LEU A 13 49.77 -9.13 13.42
N ALA A 14 50.09 -9.88 14.47
CA ALA A 14 51.47 -10.05 14.92
C ALA A 14 52.32 -10.82 13.90
N ASP A 15 51.75 -11.82 13.23
CA ASP A 15 52.43 -12.60 12.19
C ASP A 15 52.64 -11.78 10.91
N PHE A 16 51.61 -11.03 10.47
CA PHE A 16 51.74 -10.06 9.39
C PHE A 16 52.86 -9.03 9.66
N TRP A 17 52.88 -8.45 10.87
CA TRP A 17 53.90 -7.47 11.27
C TRP A 17 55.32 -8.06 11.35
N ARG A 18 55.44 -9.37 11.60
CA ARG A 18 56.71 -10.09 11.57
C ARG A 18 57.21 -10.29 10.14
N VAL A 19 56.33 -10.63 9.20
CA VAL A 19 56.66 -10.78 7.77
C VAL A 19 57.00 -9.42 7.15
N PHE A 20 56.23 -8.38 7.45
CA PHE A 20 56.41 -7.04 6.89
C PHE A 20 57.75 -6.38 7.29
N ARG A 21 58.23 -6.65 8.52
CA ARG A 21 59.54 -6.15 9.00
C ARG A 21 60.74 -6.88 8.41
N ARG A 22 60.56 -7.99 7.68
CA ARG A 22 61.68 -8.66 7.01
C ARG A 22 62.30 -7.73 5.96
N PRO A 23 63.64 -7.74 5.79
CA PRO A 23 64.33 -6.95 4.79
C PRO A 23 64.11 -7.53 3.38
N ASP A 24 62.91 -7.34 2.85
CA ASP A 24 62.54 -7.70 1.48
C ASP A 24 62.41 -6.42 0.63
N PRO A 25 63.06 -6.34 -0.56
CA PRO A 25 62.90 -5.20 -1.46
C PRO A 25 61.45 -4.99 -1.96
N LEU A 26 60.62 -6.03 -1.99
CA LEU A 26 59.27 -6.00 -2.58
C LEU A 26 58.14 -5.61 -1.61
N ARG A 27 58.43 -5.45 -0.31
CA ARG A 27 57.42 -5.14 0.72
C ARG A 27 56.60 -3.88 0.45
N TRP A 28 57.26 -2.81 0.02
CA TRP A 28 56.62 -1.53 -0.29
C TRP A 28 55.89 -1.53 -1.64
N PRO A 29 56.49 -2.08 -2.72
CA PRO A 29 55.78 -2.24 -4.00
C PRO A 29 54.48 -3.05 -3.89
N ILE A 30 54.50 -4.19 -3.19
CA ILE A 30 53.31 -5.05 -3.04
C ILE A 30 52.24 -4.34 -2.19
N LEU A 31 52.65 -3.66 -1.11
CA LEU A 31 51.74 -2.86 -0.29
C LEU A 31 51.12 -1.71 -1.09
N ALA A 32 51.92 -0.99 -1.87
CA ALA A 32 51.45 0.11 -2.70
C ALA A 32 50.50 -0.39 -3.80
N ALA A 33 50.81 -1.49 -4.47
CA ALA A 33 49.97 -2.06 -5.52
C ALA A 33 48.61 -2.53 -4.98
N SER A 34 48.61 -3.23 -3.84
CA SER A 34 47.38 -3.67 -3.18
C SER A 34 46.54 -2.50 -2.68
N ALA A 35 47.17 -1.51 -2.02
CA ALA A 35 46.49 -0.30 -1.58
C ALA A 35 45.93 0.52 -2.74
N MET A 36 46.67 0.63 -3.86
CA MET A 36 46.18 1.31 -5.07
C MET A 36 44.98 0.58 -5.67
N LEU A 37 45.01 -0.75 -5.79
CA LEU A 37 43.90 -1.52 -6.33
C LEU A 37 42.63 -1.34 -5.50
N THR A 38 42.73 -1.51 -4.18
CA THR A 38 41.60 -1.33 -3.26
C THR A 38 41.14 0.14 -3.20
N GLY A 39 42.09 1.08 -3.14
CA GLY A 39 41.80 2.51 -3.08
C GLY A 39 41.12 3.02 -4.34
N THR A 40 41.53 2.54 -5.53
CA THR A 40 40.89 2.90 -6.81
C THR A 40 39.46 2.40 -6.86
N MET A 41 39.21 1.18 -6.40
CA MET A 41 37.85 0.64 -6.29
C MET A 41 36.98 1.53 -5.39
N LEU A 42 37.45 1.83 -4.17
CA LEU A 42 36.72 2.69 -3.24
C LEU A 42 36.53 4.10 -3.80
N TYR A 43 37.52 4.65 -4.50
CA TYR A 43 37.46 5.99 -5.10
C TYR A 43 36.37 6.10 -6.18
N ILE A 44 36.24 5.09 -7.05
CA ILE A 44 35.19 5.06 -8.08
C ILE A 44 33.79 5.04 -7.44
N PHE A 45 33.64 4.37 -6.30
CA PHE A 45 32.38 4.27 -5.57
C PHE A 45 32.21 5.30 -4.44
N ALA A 46 33.21 6.16 -4.21
CA ALA A 46 33.17 7.20 -3.20
C ALA A 46 32.14 8.32 -3.44
N PRO A 47 31.77 8.71 -4.69
CA PRO A 47 30.78 9.75 -4.85
C PRO A 47 29.40 9.24 -4.39
N ALA A 48 29.05 9.58 -3.16
CA ALA A 48 27.69 9.47 -2.66
C ALA A 48 26.86 10.60 -3.28
N THR A 49 25.97 10.26 -4.20
CA THR A 49 24.96 11.20 -4.66
C THR A 49 23.99 11.45 -3.51
N MET A 50 24.24 12.51 -2.75
CA MET A 50 23.26 13.05 -1.81
C MET A 50 22.21 13.76 -2.66
N TYR A 51 21.03 13.14 -2.82
CA TYR A 51 19.89 13.85 -3.37
C TYR A 51 19.55 14.97 -2.38
N ALA A 52 19.66 16.22 -2.84
CA ALA A 52 19.13 17.34 -2.08
C ALA A 52 17.64 17.09 -1.78
N GLU A 53 17.18 17.52 -0.61
CA GLU A 53 15.76 17.47 -0.27
C GLU A 53 14.96 18.06 -1.43
N PRO A 54 14.01 17.31 -2.03
CA PRO A 54 13.27 17.82 -3.17
C PRO A 54 12.59 19.14 -2.77
N ALA A 55 12.71 20.16 -3.63
CA ALA A 55 12.07 21.44 -3.41
C ALA A 55 10.56 21.20 -3.16
N ARG A 56 10.00 21.87 -2.15
CA ARG A 56 8.57 21.76 -1.87
C ARG A 56 7.79 22.15 -3.13
N PRO A 57 6.83 21.33 -3.58
CA PRO A 57 6.08 21.63 -4.79
C PRO A 57 5.27 22.91 -4.60
N GLU A 58 5.24 23.75 -5.64
CA GLU A 58 4.34 24.90 -5.69
C GLU A 58 2.92 24.42 -5.97
N ILE A 59 2.01 24.59 -5.00
CA ILE A 59 0.61 24.21 -5.14
C ILE A 59 -0.15 25.40 -5.73
N THR A 60 -0.58 25.28 -6.99
CA THR A 60 -1.53 26.23 -7.60
C THR A 60 -2.95 25.77 -7.32
N TYR A 61 -3.69 26.53 -6.50
CA TYR A 61 -5.11 26.29 -6.29
C TYR A 61 -5.92 26.89 -7.43
N VAL A 62 -6.69 26.05 -8.12
CA VAL A 62 -7.65 26.49 -9.14
C VAL A 62 -9.04 26.52 -8.49
N THR A 63 -9.59 27.71 -8.27
CA THR A 63 -10.94 27.88 -7.71
C THR A 63 -11.96 28.02 -8.84
N SER A 64 -12.94 27.13 -8.89
CA SER A 64 -14.04 27.17 -9.86
C SER A 64 -15.24 28.00 -9.41
N PHE A 65 -15.25 28.44 -8.15
CA PHE A 65 -16.33 29.23 -7.57
C PHE A 65 -15.87 30.66 -7.31
N ALA A 66 -16.81 31.61 -7.39
CA ALA A 66 -16.58 33.00 -7.05
C ALA A 66 -16.17 33.11 -5.56
N PRO A 67 -15.14 33.89 -5.22
CA PRO A 67 -14.62 34.00 -3.85
C PRO A 67 -15.57 34.72 -2.90
N ASP A 68 -16.51 35.51 -3.44
CA ASP A 68 -17.46 36.36 -2.74
C ASP A 68 -18.88 35.79 -2.71
N ARG A 69 -19.07 34.50 -3.09
CA ARG A 69 -20.39 33.86 -3.04
C ARG A 69 -20.95 33.84 -1.62
N THR A 70 -22.23 34.16 -1.49
CA THR A 70 -22.95 34.15 -0.22
C THR A 70 -23.41 32.75 0.15
N GLU A 71 -23.66 32.49 1.44
CA GLU A 71 -24.18 31.18 1.90
C GLU A 71 -25.53 30.84 1.26
N GLU A 72 -26.37 31.84 0.98
CA GLU A 72 -27.66 31.65 0.31
C GLU A 72 -27.50 31.15 -1.12
N GLU A 73 -26.56 31.71 -1.89
CA GLU A 73 -26.22 31.26 -3.24
C GLU A 73 -25.65 29.84 -3.24
N ILE A 74 -24.87 29.49 -2.21
CA ILE A 74 -24.36 28.13 -2.02
C ILE A 74 -25.51 27.15 -1.81
N ALA A 75 -26.42 27.47 -0.90
CA ALA A 75 -27.56 26.61 -0.58
C ALA A 75 -28.47 26.42 -1.80
N ALA A 76 -28.72 27.48 -2.56
CA ALA A 76 -29.49 27.42 -3.80
C ALA A 76 -28.83 26.51 -4.84
N ALA A 77 -27.53 26.67 -5.07
CA ALA A 77 -26.77 25.85 -6.02
C ALA A 77 -26.72 24.37 -5.59
N ILE A 78 -26.60 24.08 -4.28
CA ILE A 78 -26.66 22.72 -3.76
C ILE A 78 -28.04 22.10 -4.01
N ALA A 79 -29.11 22.83 -3.70
CA ALA A 79 -30.48 22.34 -3.88
C ALA A 79 -30.79 22.04 -5.35
N GLU A 80 -30.33 22.88 -6.28
CA GLU A 80 -30.47 22.64 -7.71
C GLU A 80 -29.69 21.40 -8.15
N ASN A 81 -28.43 21.27 -7.75
CA ASN A 81 -27.61 20.10 -8.07
C ASN A 81 -28.20 18.82 -7.51
N GLN A 82 -28.74 18.84 -6.29
CA GLN A 82 -29.44 17.69 -5.69
C GLN A 82 -30.64 17.27 -6.53
N ARG A 83 -31.46 18.22 -7.02
CA ARG A 83 -32.60 17.89 -7.89
C ARG A 83 -32.17 17.20 -9.17
N VAL A 84 -31.10 17.68 -9.80
CA VAL A 84 -30.55 17.08 -11.02
C VAL A 84 -30.00 15.68 -10.74
N GLN A 85 -29.22 15.53 -9.66
CA GLN A 85 -28.68 14.23 -9.24
C GLN A 85 -29.77 13.22 -8.92
N ASP A 86 -30.82 13.64 -8.21
CA ASP A 86 -31.95 12.79 -7.87
C ASP A 86 -32.73 12.36 -9.11
N ALA A 87 -32.89 13.25 -10.09
CA ALA A 87 -33.51 12.92 -11.37
C ALA A 87 -32.69 11.89 -12.16
N LEU A 88 -31.37 12.06 -12.22
CA LEU A 88 -30.47 11.11 -12.87
C LEU A 88 -30.49 9.75 -12.16
N ARG A 89 -30.43 9.73 -10.83
CA ARG A 89 -30.49 8.51 -10.03
C ARG A 89 -31.76 7.72 -10.28
N ARG A 90 -32.92 8.40 -10.32
CA ARG A 90 -34.21 7.75 -10.65
C ARG A 90 -34.19 7.11 -12.04
N LEU A 91 -33.58 7.77 -13.03
CA LEU A 91 -33.45 7.21 -14.38
C LEU A 91 -32.50 6.00 -14.41
N GLU A 92 -31.42 6.04 -13.66
CA GLU A 92 -30.49 4.91 -13.54
C GLU A 92 -31.14 3.71 -12.85
N GLU A 93 -31.88 3.92 -11.76
CA GLU A 93 -32.65 2.89 -11.08
C GLU A 93 -33.67 2.24 -12.03
N GLN A 94 -34.41 3.04 -12.81
CA GLN A 94 -35.32 2.52 -13.84
C GLN A 94 -34.59 1.66 -14.87
N ARG A 95 -33.44 2.12 -15.38
CA ARG A 95 -32.62 1.36 -16.35
C ARG A 95 -32.05 0.07 -15.75
N VAL A 96 -31.69 0.09 -14.47
CA VAL A 96 -31.22 -1.11 -13.76
C VAL A 96 -32.35 -2.13 -13.65
N GLU A 97 -33.54 -1.71 -13.25
CA GLU A 97 -34.69 -2.61 -13.15
C GLU A 97 -35.15 -3.14 -14.51
N GLU A 98 -35.16 -2.30 -15.54
CA GLU A 98 -35.44 -2.73 -16.91
C GLU A 98 -34.42 -3.77 -17.38
N ARG A 99 -33.12 -3.51 -17.17
CA ARG A 99 -32.06 -4.45 -17.52
C ARG A 99 -32.20 -5.77 -16.76
N LYS A 100 -32.48 -5.75 -15.46
CA LYS A 100 -32.77 -6.96 -14.68
C LYS A 100 -33.97 -7.71 -15.27
N ALA A 101 -35.06 -7.02 -15.60
CA ALA A 101 -36.25 -7.63 -16.20
C ALA A 101 -35.93 -8.33 -17.54
N ILE A 102 -35.14 -7.69 -18.39
CA ILE A 102 -34.66 -8.28 -19.65
C ILE A 102 -33.87 -9.56 -19.38
N TYR A 103 -32.89 -9.52 -18.47
CA TYR A 103 -32.08 -10.71 -18.13
C TYR A 103 -32.91 -11.84 -17.50
N ARG A 104 -33.88 -11.52 -16.63
CA ARG A 104 -34.82 -12.52 -16.10
C ARG A 104 -35.65 -13.17 -17.21
N SER A 105 -36.10 -12.39 -18.18
CA SER A 105 -36.86 -12.92 -19.33
C SER A 105 -36.00 -13.81 -20.23
N LEU A 106 -34.74 -13.40 -20.47
CA LEU A 106 -33.79 -14.17 -21.26
C LEU A 106 -33.44 -15.50 -20.57
N GLY A 107 -33.14 -15.46 -19.26
CA GLY A 107 -32.86 -16.64 -18.47
C GLY A 107 -33.99 -17.67 -18.55
N ARG A 108 -35.24 -17.22 -18.34
CA ARG A 108 -36.44 -18.07 -18.49
C ARG A 108 -36.58 -18.64 -19.90
N ALA A 109 -36.36 -17.83 -20.94
CA ALA A 109 -36.43 -18.29 -22.33
C ALA A 109 -35.35 -19.33 -22.67
N THR A 110 -34.17 -19.25 -22.06
CA THR A 110 -33.07 -20.21 -22.22
C THR A 110 -33.19 -21.45 -21.35
N GLY A 111 -34.26 -21.59 -20.57
CA GLY A 111 -34.50 -22.75 -19.69
C GLY A 111 -33.81 -22.69 -18.32
N LEU A 112 -33.34 -21.51 -17.90
CA LEU A 112 -32.75 -21.29 -16.58
C LEU A 112 -33.86 -21.06 -15.53
N ASP A 113 -33.76 -21.70 -14.36
CA ASP A 113 -34.65 -21.45 -13.21
C ASP A 113 -34.20 -20.18 -12.46
N VAL A 114 -34.72 -19.05 -12.92
CA VAL A 114 -34.39 -17.72 -12.38
C VAL A 114 -34.96 -17.54 -10.96
N ASP A 115 -36.13 -18.11 -10.67
CA ASP A 115 -36.81 -17.93 -9.37
C ASP A 115 -36.07 -18.65 -8.24
N ALA A 116 -35.60 -19.88 -8.48
CA ALA A 116 -34.75 -20.60 -7.55
C ALA A 116 -33.41 -19.89 -7.31
N MET A 117 -32.85 -19.28 -8.36
CA MET A 117 -31.61 -18.52 -8.26
C MET A 117 -31.78 -17.25 -7.42
N GLU A 118 -32.83 -16.46 -7.65
CA GLU A 118 -33.13 -15.27 -6.85
C GLU A 118 -33.43 -15.60 -5.38
N ALA A 119 -34.08 -16.74 -5.10
CA ALA A 119 -34.29 -17.21 -3.73
C ALA A 119 -32.97 -17.53 -3.01
N ARG A 120 -32.04 -18.19 -3.71
CA ARG A 120 -30.69 -18.47 -3.18
C ARG A 120 -29.89 -17.20 -2.93
N ILE A 121 -29.89 -16.27 -3.89
CA ILE A 121 -29.17 -14.99 -3.77
C ILE A 121 -29.67 -14.23 -2.54
N ARG A 122 -30.99 -14.10 -2.35
CA ARG A 122 -31.56 -13.42 -1.16
C ARG A 122 -31.16 -14.08 0.16
N ALA A 123 -31.11 -15.42 0.20
CA ALA A 123 -30.68 -16.14 1.39
C ALA A 123 -29.19 -15.91 1.70
N GLU A 124 -28.34 -15.89 0.67
CA GLU A 124 -26.91 -15.59 0.78
C GLU A 124 -26.65 -14.14 1.21
N GLU A 125 -27.40 -13.18 0.66
CA GLU A 125 -27.32 -11.76 1.02
C GLU A 125 -27.76 -11.51 2.47
N ALA A 126 -28.88 -12.08 2.92
CA ALA A 126 -29.34 -11.97 4.29
C ALA A 126 -28.32 -12.54 5.29
N ALA A 127 -27.76 -13.73 5.00
CA ALA A 127 -26.72 -14.33 5.83
C ALA A 127 -25.44 -13.48 5.87
N ALA A 128 -25.08 -12.83 4.76
CA ALA A 128 -23.92 -11.94 4.70
C ALA A 128 -24.14 -10.64 5.49
N GLU A 129 -25.35 -10.09 5.48
CA GLU A 129 -25.71 -8.90 6.27
C GLU A 129 -25.70 -9.20 7.78
N ASP A 130 -26.28 -10.32 8.21
CA ASP A 130 -26.25 -10.76 9.61
C ASP A 130 -24.82 -10.97 10.10
N ALA A 131 -23.96 -11.57 9.27
CA ALA A 131 -22.55 -11.75 9.59
C ALA A 131 -21.79 -10.41 9.71
N ARG A 132 -22.10 -9.43 8.85
CA ARG A 132 -21.52 -8.08 8.91
C ARG A 132 -21.98 -7.33 10.17
N GLN A 133 -23.27 -7.42 10.53
CA GLN A 133 -23.80 -6.78 11.72
C GLN A 133 -23.25 -7.42 13.00
N THR A 134 -23.17 -8.75 13.05
CA THR A 134 -22.58 -9.49 14.19
C THR A 134 -21.09 -9.19 14.32
N GLY A 135 -20.36 -9.13 13.19
CA GLY A 135 -18.95 -8.76 13.15
C GLY A 135 -18.69 -7.32 13.58
N ALA A 136 -19.51 -6.36 13.13
CA ALA A 136 -19.44 -4.96 13.54
C ALA A 136 -19.75 -4.79 15.04
N THR A 137 -20.76 -5.50 15.55
CA THR A 137 -21.13 -5.48 16.97
C THR A 137 -20.03 -6.09 17.85
N ARG A 138 -19.41 -7.19 17.41
CA ARG A 138 -18.25 -7.81 18.08
C ARG A 138 -17.03 -6.90 18.08
N ALA A 139 -16.78 -6.16 17.00
CA ALA A 139 -15.67 -5.20 16.93
C ALA A 139 -15.87 -3.99 17.86
N LEU A 140 -17.11 -3.59 18.13
CA LEU A 140 -17.46 -2.47 19.01
C LEU A 140 -17.44 -2.85 20.51
N ASN A 141 -17.51 -4.13 20.87
CA ASN A 141 -17.51 -4.59 22.27
C ASN A 141 -16.48 -5.71 22.54
N PRO A 142 -15.17 -5.40 22.52
CA PRO A 142 -14.12 -6.41 22.75
C PRO A 142 -14.01 -6.86 24.23
N ALA A 143 -14.69 -6.19 25.17
CA ALA A 143 -14.52 -6.42 26.61
C ALA A 143 -15.32 -7.62 27.17
N THR A 144 -16.30 -8.14 26.43
CA THR A 144 -17.16 -9.25 26.93
C THR A 144 -16.60 -10.65 26.67
N ASP A 145 -15.63 -10.81 25.77
CA ASP A 145 -15.05 -12.14 25.41
C ASP A 145 -13.99 -12.62 26.42
N THR A 146 -13.45 -11.76 27.29
CA THR A 146 -12.43 -12.16 28.28
C THR A 146 -13.00 -12.62 29.63
N ALA A 147 -14.31 -12.41 29.88
CA ALA A 147 -14.94 -12.74 31.16
C ALA A 147 -15.47 -14.19 31.26
N SER A 148 -15.66 -14.90 30.14
CA SER A 148 -16.19 -16.28 30.14
C SER A 148 -15.11 -17.37 30.14
N ALA A 149 -13.83 -17.00 30.19
CA ALA A 149 -12.68 -17.91 30.10
C ALA A 149 -11.93 -18.10 31.44
N ARG A 150 -12.58 -17.84 32.58
CA ARG A 150 -12.05 -18.12 33.92
C ARG A 150 -12.97 -19.00 34.74
#